data_AF-A0A6V7QVR7-F1
#
_entry.id   AF-A0A6V7QVR7-F1
#
_cell.length_a   1.000
_cell.length_b   1.000
_cell.length_c   1.000
_cell.angle_alpha   90.00
_cell.angle_beta   90.00
_cell.angle_gamma   90.00
#
_symmetry.space_group_name_H-M   'P 1'
#
loop_
_entity.id
_entity.type
_entity.pdbx_description
1 polymer ?
#
loop_
_entity_poly.entity_id
_entity_poly.type
_entity_poly.pdbx_seq_one_letter_code
_entity_poly.pdbx_strand_id
1 'polypeptide(L)'
;MSSYENVVPGKLKLKGKALDVKAGGIKKKKKHKHHQDGESQSGNNELQAGGSSESLAETNEDLPKTEKLGGEENPPTHDEHLTPAERRYIEQRERINMHRLAKTANKSHRDRIEGFNQYLANLSEHYDIPKVGPG
;
A
#
# COMPACT_ATOMS: atom_id res chain seq x y z
N MET A 1 33.38 15.66 26.34
CA MET A 1 33.63 16.38 25.07
C MET A 1 32.29 16.48 24.33
N SER A 2 31.98 17.61 23.69
CA SER A 2 30.65 17.85 23.10
C SER A 2 30.58 17.34 21.66
N SER A 3 29.51 16.63 21.31
CA SER A 3 29.35 15.92 20.02
C SER A 3 29.26 16.81 18.77
N TYR A 4 29.37 18.14 18.91
CA TYR A 4 29.13 19.12 17.84
C TYR A 4 30.38 19.92 17.43
N GLU A 5 31.52 19.69 18.07
CA GLU A 5 32.77 20.44 17.84
C GLU A 5 33.33 20.30 16.41
N ASN A 6 33.03 19.19 15.73
CA ASN A 6 33.54 18.88 14.37
C ASN A 6 32.55 19.16 13.23
N VAL A 7 31.40 19.81 13.50
CA VAL A 7 30.38 20.06 12.47
C VAL A 7 30.72 21.31 11.68
N VAL A 8 31.04 21.14 10.39
CA VAL A 8 31.31 22.26 9.46
C VAL A 8 29.98 22.86 8.98
N PRO A 9 29.64 24.11 9.32
CA PRO A 9 28.42 24.75 8.83
C PRO A 9 28.60 25.22 7.38
N GLY A 10 27.75 24.73 6.46
CA GLY A 10 27.68 25.25 5.10
C GLY A 10 27.29 24.21 4.05
N LYS A 11 27.21 24.66 2.79
CA LYS A 11 26.96 23.77 1.64
C LYS A 11 28.22 22.97 1.32
N LEU A 12 28.14 21.64 1.43
CA LEU A 12 29.23 20.73 1.08
C LEU A 12 29.58 20.87 -0.41
N LYS A 13 30.85 21.19 -0.70
CA LYS A 13 31.40 21.23 -2.06
C LYS A 13 32.35 20.05 -2.24
N LEU A 14 31.99 19.10 -3.11
CA LEU A 14 32.85 17.96 -3.44
C LEU A 14 33.81 18.33 -4.59
N LYS A 15 35.07 17.90 -4.49
CA LYS A 15 36.08 18.10 -5.54
C LYS A 15 36.01 16.95 -6.54
N GLY A 16 35.45 17.21 -7.72
CA GLY A 16 35.28 16.23 -8.79
C GLY A 16 34.45 16.80 -9.95
N LYS A 17 34.10 15.96 -10.93
CA LYS A 17 33.07 16.33 -11.92
C LYS A 17 31.75 16.60 -11.18
N ALA A 18 31.04 17.65 -11.57
CA ALA A 18 29.75 17.95 -10.97
C ALA A 18 28.78 16.77 -11.19
N LEU A 19 28.15 16.30 -10.11
CA LEU A 19 26.97 15.46 -10.22
C LEU A 19 25.89 16.27 -10.93
N ASP A 20 25.25 15.71 -11.95
CA ASP A 20 24.15 16.37 -12.69
C ASP A 20 22.83 16.33 -11.91
N VAL A 21 22.90 16.75 -10.64
CA VAL A 21 21.73 17.06 -9.82
C VAL A 21 21.20 18.40 -10.27
N LYS A 22 20.10 18.37 -11.05
CA LYS A 22 19.32 19.54 -11.48
C LYS A 22 19.29 20.60 -10.37
N ALA A 23 20.02 21.70 -10.59
CA ALA A 23 20.15 22.82 -9.64
C ALA A 23 18.88 23.70 -9.54
N GLY A 24 17.70 23.11 -9.74
CA GLY A 24 16.40 23.75 -9.65
C GLY A 24 15.59 23.12 -8.54
N GLY A 25 15.23 23.91 -7.52
CA GLY A 25 14.40 23.45 -6.41
C GLY A 25 13.11 22.80 -6.92
N ILE A 26 12.77 21.65 -6.34
CA ILE A 26 11.60 20.85 -6.72
C ILE A 26 10.34 21.71 -6.58
N LYS A 27 9.77 22.14 -7.72
CA LYS A 27 8.49 22.86 -7.74
C LYS A 27 7.38 21.93 -7.24
N LYS A 28 6.99 22.09 -5.98
CA LYS A 28 5.85 21.37 -5.38
C LYS A 28 4.60 21.65 -6.20
N LYS A 29 4.04 20.62 -6.85
CA LYS A 29 2.74 20.74 -7.53
C LYS A 29 1.65 20.96 -6.46
N LYS A 30 0.83 22.00 -6.63
CA LYS A 30 -0.30 22.30 -5.75
C LYS A 30 -1.36 21.22 -5.92
N LYS A 31 -1.68 20.45 -4.89
CA LYS A 31 -2.82 19.53 -4.91
C LYS A 31 -4.11 20.35 -4.94
N HIS A 32 -5.00 20.07 -5.90
CA HIS A 32 -6.38 20.52 -5.82
C HIS A 32 -7.10 19.67 -4.77
N LYS A 33 -7.75 20.33 -3.81
CA LYS A 33 -8.61 19.68 -2.82
C LYS A 33 -9.99 19.53 -3.47
N HIS A 34 -10.39 18.31 -3.81
CA HIS A 34 -11.77 18.05 -4.19
C HIS A 34 -12.61 18.09 -2.91
N HIS A 35 -13.49 19.08 -2.79
CA HIS A 35 -14.62 18.97 -1.86
C HIS A 35 -15.61 17.98 -2.50
N GLN A 36 -15.73 16.79 -1.91
CA GLN A 36 -17.02 16.10 -1.92
C GLN A 36 -17.66 16.46 -0.60
N ASP A 37 -18.57 17.42 -0.65
CA ASP A 37 -19.47 17.67 0.45
C ASP A 37 -20.46 16.51 0.49
N GLY A 38 -20.70 15.97 1.69
CA GLY A 38 -21.53 14.78 1.85
C GLY A 38 -23.00 15.14 1.88
N GLU A 39 -23.80 14.49 1.04
CA GLU A 39 -25.24 14.34 1.28
C GLU A 39 -25.63 12.87 1.23
N SER A 40 -26.20 12.42 2.33
CA SER A 40 -26.79 11.10 2.49
C SER A 40 -28.12 11.03 1.72
N GLN A 41 -28.24 10.12 0.76
CA GLN A 41 -29.54 9.65 0.30
C GLN A 41 -29.65 8.13 0.42
N SER A 42 -30.55 7.72 1.31
CA SER A 42 -31.07 6.37 1.37
C SER A 42 -31.88 6.11 0.10
N GLY A 43 -31.53 5.08 -0.65
CA GLY A 43 -32.17 4.71 -1.90
C GLY A 43 -32.23 3.20 -2.03
N ASN A 44 -33.36 2.62 -1.67
CA ASN A 44 -33.62 1.19 -1.85
C ASN A 44 -33.46 0.83 -3.34
N ASN A 45 -32.88 -0.34 -3.62
CA ASN A 45 -33.22 -1.02 -4.86
C ASN A 45 -33.19 -2.54 -4.68
N GLU A 46 -34.18 -3.19 -5.26
CA GLU A 46 -34.55 -4.57 -4.95
C GLU A 46 -33.61 -5.62 -5.57
N LEU A 47 -33.70 -6.82 -5.00
CA LEU A 47 -33.18 -8.05 -5.57
C LEU A 47 -33.73 -8.23 -7.00
N GLN A 48 -32.84 -8.41 -7.99
CA GLN A 48 -33.23 -9.00 -9.27
C GLN A 48 -32.39 -10.24 -9.54
N ALA A 49 -33.07 -11.37 -9.71
CA ALA A 49 -32.47 -12.68 -9.83
C ALA A 49 -32.27 -13.10 -11.28
N GLY A 50 -31.18 -13.84 -11.54
CA GLY A 50 -31.09 -14.82 -12.63
C GLY A 50 -31.00 -14.27 -14.06
N GLY A 51 -29.82 -14.43 -14.69
CA GLY A 51 -29.67 -14.20 -16.13
C GLY A 51 -28.25 -14.53 -16.60
N SER A 52 -28.07 -15.71 -17.19
CA SER A 52 -26.81 -16.13 -17.82
C SER A 52 -26.94 -16.11 -19.34
N SER A 53 -26.23 -15.22 -20.03
CA SER A 53 -25.62 -15.52 -21.35
C SER A 53 -24.56 -14.50 -21.78
N GLU A 54 -23.55 -15.02 -22.48
CA GLU A 54 -22.70 -14.40 -23.51
C GLU A 54 -22.03 -13.02 -23.32
N SER A 55 -20.71 -13.10 -23.17
CA SER A 55 -19.68 -12.43 -24.00
C SER A 55 -20.09 -11.37 -25.04
N LEU A 56 -19.43 -10.20 -25.02
CA LEU A 56 -18.29 -9.90 -25.93
C LEU A 56 -17.60 -8.55 -25.57
N ALA A 57 -16.53 -8.21 -26.30
CA ALA A 57 -15.79 -6.94 -26.33
C ALA A 57 -14.66 -6.72 -25.29
N GLU A 58 -13.51 -7.26 -25.70
CA GLU A 58 -12.11 -6.94 -25.38
C GLU A 58 -11.78 -5.45 -25.12
N THR A 59 -10.77 -5.19 -24.26
CA THR A 59 -9.65 -4.30 -24.62
C THR A 59 -8.38 -4.70 -23.84
N ASN A 60 -7.23 -4.68 -24.52
CA ASN A 60 -5.86 -4.94 -24.01
C ASN A 60 -5.39 -3.79 -23.07
N GLU A 61 -4.22 -3.75 -22.42
CA GLU A 61 -2.99 -4.57 -22.39
C GLU A 61 -2.78 -5.10 -20.94
N ASP A 62 -1.72 -5.78 -20.50
CA ASP A 62 -0.42 -6.19 -21.09
C ASP A 62 -0.03 -7.57 -20.49
N LEU A 63 0.73 -8.38 -21.23
CA LEU A 63 1.37 -9.59 -20.72
C LEU A 63 2.53 -10.04 -21.63
N PRO A 64 3.81 -9.84 -21.28
CA PRO A 64 4.91 -10.30 -22.11
C PRO A 64 5.10 -11.82 -22.00
N LYS A 65 4.49 -12.57 -22.93
CA LYS A 65 4.87 -13.96 -23.20
C LYS A 65 6.28 -13.98 -23.84
N THR A 66 7.24 -14.59 -23.15
CA THR A 66 8.51 -15.00 -23.75
C THR A 66 8.63 -16.51 -23.74
N GLU A 67 8.18 -17.16 -24.81
CA GLU A 67 8.49 -18.57 -25.07
C GLU A 67 9.87 -18.70 -25.72
N LYS A 68 10.87 -19.06 -24.89
CA LYS A 68 12.19 -19.52 -25.35
C LYS A 68 12.67 -20.68 -24.45
N LEU A 69 12.51 -21.89 -24.99
CA LEU A 69 13.40 -23.06 -24.92
C LEU A 69 14.07 -23.42 -23.58
N GLY A 70 13.91 -24.68 -23.17
CA GLY A 70 14.35 -25.17 -21.86
C GLY A 70 15.86 -25.21 -21.61
N GLY A 71 16.19 -25.10 -20.32
CA GLY A 71 17.51 -25.20 -19.71
C GLY A 71 17.38 -24.78 -18.24
N GLU A 72 18.06 -25.46 -17.32
CA GLU A 72 18.05 -25.11 -15.89
C GLU A 72 18.81 -23.79 -15.65
N GLU A 73 18.10 -22.67 -15.57
CA GLU A 73 18.67 -21.37 -15.23
C GLU A 73 17.79 -20.73 -14.14
N ASN A 74 18.43 -20.29 -13.05
CA ASN A 74 17.75 -19.72 -11.88
C ASN A 74 16.92 -18.47 -12.24
N PRO A 75 15.83 -18.15 -11.50
CA PRO A 75 15.07 -16.93 -11.75
C PRO A 75 16.00 -15.71 -11.68
N PRO A 76 15.89 -14.77 -12.62
CA PRO A 76 16.92 -13.75 -12.85
C PRO A 76 17.14 -12.91 -11.60
N THR A 77 18.39 -12.54 -11.40
CA THR A 77 18.98 -11.92 -10.21
C THR A 77 18.48 -10.51 -9.94
N HIS A 78 17.18 -10.36 -9.68
CA HIS A 78 16.60 -9.07 -9.28
C HIS A 78 17.32 -8.49 -8.06
N ASP A 79 17.78 -9.36 -7.16
CA ASP A 79 18.63 -9.04 -6.02
C ASP A 79 20.00 -8.44 -6.36
N GLU A 80 20.65 -8.77 -7.49
CA GLU A 80 22.04 -8.31 -7.74
C GLU A 80 22.18 -6.79 -7.72
N HIS A 81 21.16 -6.08 -8.20
CA HIS A 81 21.13 -4.62 -8.23
C HIS A 81 20.65 -3.94 -6.92
N LEU A 82 20.22 -4.70 -5.92
CA LEU A 82 19.71 -4.11 -4.67
C LEU A 82 20.82 -3.65 -3.73
N THR A 83 20.59 -2.50 -3.10
CA THR A 83 21.40 -2.04 -1.96
C THR A 83 21.25 -2.99 -0.77
N PRO A 84 22.23 -3.06 0.15
CA PRO A 84 22.11 -3.86 1.37
C PRO A 84 20.91 -3.50 2.27
N ALA A 85 20.38 -2.29 2.15
CA ALA A 85 19.18 -1.86 2.87
C ALA A 85 17.90 -2.44 2.25
N GLU A 86 17.80 -2.47 0.92
CA GLU A 86 16.64 -3.02 0.20
C GLU A 86 16.53 -4.54 0.39
N ARG A 87 17.66 -5.27 0.32
CA ARG A 87 17.68 -6.73 0.58
C ARG A 87 17.11 -7.06 1.96
N ARG A 88 17.60 -6.39 3.01
CA ARG A 88 17.09 -6.53 4.39
C ARG A 88 15.60 -6.19 4.51
N TYR A 89 15.13 -5.18 3.79
CA TYR A 89 13.71 -4.82 3.77
C TYR A 89 12.85 -5.91 3.11
N ILE A 90 13.32 -6.49 2.00
CA ILE A 90 12.62 -7.60 1.32
C ILE A 90 12.56 -8.83 2.24
N GLU A 91 13.70 -9.28 2.80
CA GLU A 91 13.73 -10.39 3.78
C GLU A 91 12.76 -10.15 4.95
N GLN A 92 12.75 -8.94 5.52
CA GLN A 92 11.87 -8.61 6.63
C GLN A 92 10.39 -8.61 6.21
N ARG A 93 10.09 -8.06 5.03
CA ARG A 93 8.74 -8.07 4.44
C ARG A 93 8.26 -9.49 4.19
N GLU A 94 9.12 -10.37 3.69
CA GLU A 94 8.81 -11.79 3.45
C GLU A 94 8.56 -12.55 4.76
N ARG A 95 9.42 -12.38 5.79
CA ARG A 95 9.19 -12.96 7.12
C ARG A 95 7.83 -12.51 7.71
N ILE A 96 7.51 -11.22 7.61
CA ILE A 96 6.21 -10.69 8.06
C ILE A 96 5.05 -11.24 7.22
N ASN A 97 5.23 -11.32 5.89
CA ASN A 97 4.22 -11.83 4.97
C ASN A 97 3.94 -13.31 5.20
N MET A 98 4.94 -14.16 5.40
CA MET A 98 4.75 -15.58 5.73
C MET A 98 3.91 -15.76 7.00
N HIS A 99 4.23 -15.03 8.07
CA HIS A 99 3.47 -15.07 9.32
C HIS A 99 2.04 -14.51 9.18
N ARG A 100 1.83 -13.48 8.35
CA ARG A 100 0.48 -12.98 8.01
C ARG A 100 -0.30 -13.99 7.16
N LEU A 101 0.34 -14.56 6.14
CA LEU A 101 -0.25 -15.49 5.18
C LEU A 101 -0.77 -16.73 5.89
N ALA A 102 0.02 -17.32 6.80
CA ALA A 102 -0.42 -18.44 7.64
C ALA A 102 -1.70 -18.12 8.43
N LYS A 103 -1.82 -16.89 8.99
CA LYS A 103 -3.02 -16.46 9.72
C LYS A 103 -4.22 -16.19 8.83
N THR A 104 -4.02 -15.66 7.62
CA THR A 104 -5.10 -15.39 6.67
C THR A 104 -5.55 -16.62 5.91
N ALA A 105 -4.66 -17.59 5.64
CA ALA A 105 -4.99 -18.84 4.97
C ALA A 105 -5.92 -19.73 5.81
N ASN A 106 -5.80 -19.66 7.14
CA ASN A 106 -6.66 -20.39 8.08
C ASN A 106 -8.12 -19.87 8.13
N LYS A 107 -8.47 -18.78 7.43
CA LYS A 107 -9.82 -18.20 7.44
C LYS A 107 -10.40 -18.08 6.03
N SER A 108 -11.58 -18.64 5.83
CA SER A 108 -12.35 -18.44 4.61
C SER A 108 -12.69 -16.96 4.39
N HIS A 109 -13.08 -16.59 3.17
CA HIS A 109 -13.65 -15.27 2.92
C HIS A 109 -14.94 -15.06 3.73
N ARG A 110 -15.74 -16.11 3.87
CA ARG A 110 -16.97 -16.11 4.70
C ARG A 110 -16.65 -15.77 6.16
N ASP A 111 -15.74 -16.50 6.80
CA ASP A 111 -15.36 -16.28 8.20
C ASP A 111 -14.75 -14.88 8.44
N ARG A 112 -14.09 -14.32 7.42
CA ARG A 112 -13.60 -12.93 7.44
C ARG A 112 -14.75 -11.91 7.39
N ILE A 113 -15.81 -12.15 6.61
CA ILE A 113 -17.02 -11.33 6.59
C ILE A 113 -17.79 -11.48 7.91
N GLU A 114 -18.01 -12.71 8.39
CA GLU A 114 -18.74 -12.97 9.64
C GLU A 114 -18.04 -12.31 10.84
N GLY A 115 -16.72 -12.45 10.95
CA GLY A 115 -15.93 -11.79 11.99
C GLY A 115 -15.90 -10.26 11.87
N PHE A 116 -15.98 -9.71 10.66
CA PHE A 116 -16.08 -8.26 10.44
C PHE A 116 -17.47 -7.74 10.84
N ASN A 117 -18.54 -8.43 10.44
CA ASN A 117 -19.91 -8.08 10.81
C ASN A 117 -20.13 -8.17 12.32
N GLN A 118 -19.57 -9.20 12.97
CA GLN A 118 -19.60 -9.34 14.43
C GLN A 118 -18.80 -8.22 15.12
N TYR A 119 -17.67 -7.79 14.56
CA TYR A 119 -16.93 -6.63 15.06
C TYR A 119 -17.76 -5.35 14.94
N LEU A 120 -18.42 -5.10 13.81
CA LEU A 120 -19.30 -3.94 13.63
C LEU A 120 -20.49 -3.95 14.62
N ALA A 121 -21.13 -5.11 14.82
CA ALA A 121 -22.23 -5.25 15.77
C ALA A 121 -21.81 -5.04 17.24
N ASN A 122 -20.52 -5.25 17.55
CA ASN A 122 -19.95 -5.05 18.87
C ASN A 122 -19.31 -3.65 19.07
N LEU A 123 -19.23 -2.81 18.02
CA LEU A 123 -18.74 -1.45 18.17
C LEU A 123 -19.78 -0.58 18.88
N SER A 124 -19.32 0.27 19.79
CA SER A 124 -20.15 1.26 20.46
C SER A 124 -20.69 2.28 19.45
N GLU A 125 -22.00 2.50 19.43
CA GLU A 125 -22.62 3.60 18.69
C GLU A 125 -22.16 4.98 19.20
N HIS A 126 -21.92 5.07 20.51
CA HIS A 126 -21.50 6.29 21.20
C HIS A 126 -20.04 6.20 21.66
N TYR A 127 -19.20 7.09 21.12
CA TYR A 127 -17.78 7.22 21.46
C TYR A 127 -17.50 8.37 22.44
N ASP A 128 -18.52 8.77 23.23
CA ASP A 128 -18.42 9.83 24.24
C ASP A 128 -18.88 9.30 25.60
N ILE A 129 -18.35 9.87 26.67
CA ILE A 129 -18.69 9.47 28.04
C ILE A 129 -20.00 10.18 28.41
N PRO A 130 -21.05 9.47 28.84
CA PRO A 130 -22.30 10.10 29.25
C PRO A 130 -22.02 11.08 30.40
N LYS A 131 -22.51 12.32 30.26
CA LYS A 131 -22.24 13.40 31.21
C LYS A 131 -22.83 13.07 32.58
N VAL A 132 -21.97 12.65 33.50
CA VAL A 132 -22.33 12.49 34.91
C VAL A 132 -22.54 13.85 35.56
N GLY A 133 -23.74 14.08 36.09
CA GLY A 133 -24.07 15.26 36.88
C GLY A 133 -23.76 15.03 38.36
N PRO A 134 -23.42 16.08 39.13
CA PRO A 134 -23.31 15.98 40.58
C PRO A 134 -24.71 15.82 41.18
N GLY A 135 -25.01 14.60 41.64
CA GLY A 135 -26.07 14.32 42.62
C GLY A 135 -25.46 14.17 44.00
#